data_AF-A0A3N5GA17-F1
#
_entry.id   AF-A0A3N5GA17-F1
#
_cell.length_a   1.000
_cell.length_b   1.000
_cell.length_c   1.000
_cell.angle_alpha   90.00
_cell.angle_beta   90.00
_cell.angle_gamma   90.00
#
_symmetry.space_group_name_H-M   'P 1'
#
loop_
_entity.id
_entity.type
_entity.pdbx_description
1 polymer ?
#
loop_
_entity_poly.entity_id
_entity_poly.type
_entity_poly.pdbx_seq_one_letter_code
_entity_poly.pdbx_strand_id
1 'polypeptide(L)'
;MGFTIERHGDELLVRIESAGRIEQQVFDTVCACRGQSWWSCPSGECSKIGACDTRRDGDATVLALTPRPGESLSVTGLEECLRYVLDEAAGTRTGDDVPGR
;
A
#
# COMPACT_ATOMS: atom_id res chain seq x y z
N MET A 1 -4.39 9.65 9.66
CA MET A 1 -4.88 8.93 8.46
C MET A 1 -5.07 7.49 8.87
N GLY A 2 -6.27 6.94 8.64
CA GLY A 2 -6.60 5.55 8.94
C GLY A 2 -6.76 4.76 7.66
N PHE A 3 -6.55 3.45 7.76
CA PHE A 3 -6.93 2.50 6.72
C PHE A 3 -7.54 1.28 7.39
N THR A 4 -8.43 0.60 6.68
CA THR A 4 -8.99 -0.68 7.09
C THR A 4 -8.65 -1.74 6.06
N ILE A 5 -8.39 -2.96 6.51
CA ILE A 5 -8.14 -4.10 5.64
C ILE A 5 -9.28 -5.09 5.82
N GLU A 6 -9.95 -5.41 4.73
CA GLU A 6 -11.04 -6.37 4.67
C GLU A 6 -10.62 -7.55 3.79
N ARG A 7 -10.84 -8.78 4.26
CA ARG A 7 -10.55 -9.98 3.48
C ARG A 7 -11.78 -10.41 2.70
N HIS A 8 -11.64 -10.50 1.38
CA HIS A 8 -12.67 -10.99 0.46
C HIS A 8 -12.17 -12.27 -0.23
N GLY A 9 -12.32 -13.41 0.46
CA GLY A 9 -11.76 -14.68 0.00
C GLY A 9 -10.23 -14.67 0.06
N ASP A 10 -9.61 -14.84 -1.10
CA ASP A 10 -8.14 -14.76 -1.26
C ASP A 10 -7.65 -13.32 -1.49
N GLU A 11 -8.56 -12.40 -1.82
CA GLU A 11 -8.25 -10.99 -2.04
C GLU A 11 -8.27 -10.20 -0.72
N LEU A 12 -7.40 -9.21 -0.61
CA LEU A 12 -7.43 -8.22 0.46
C LEU A 12 -7.82 -6.85 -0.11
N LEU A 13 -8.88 -6.28 0.44
CA LEU A 13 -9.31 -4.91 0.14
C LEU A 13 -8.77 -3.98 1.21
N VAL A 14 -8.01 -2.97 0.83
CA VAL A 14 -7.51 -1.93 1.74
C VAL A 14 -8.26 -0.65 1.45
N ARG A 15 -9.09 -0.22 2.38
CA ARG A 15 -9.84 1.03 2.29
C ARG A 15 -9.07 2.12 3.02
N ILE A 16 -8.63 3.13 2.29
CA ILE A 16 -7.92 4.30 2.83
C ILE A 16 -8.94 5.42 3.01
N GLU A 17 -9.07 5.88 4.25
CA GLU A 17 -9.99 6.95 4.62
C GLU A 17 -9.26 8.30 4.52
N SER A 18 -9.28 8.93 3.33
CA SER A 18 -9.07 10.37 3.08
C SER A 18 -8.86 10.63 1.58
N ALA A 19 -9.92 11.05 0.87
CA ALA A 19 -9.87 11.49 -0.53
C ALA A 19 -8.80 12.59 -0.74
N GLY A 20 -7.64 12.23 -1.30
CA GLY A 20 -6.52 13.15 -1.46
C GLY A 20 -5.34 12.58 -2.23
N ARG A 21 -4.36 13.45 -2.51
CA ARG A 21 -3.18 13.15 -3.35
C ARG A 21 -2.29 12.02 -2.81
N ILE A 22 -2.43 11.69 -1.53
CA ILE A 22 -1.65 10.65 -0.84
C ILE A 22 -2.13 9.23 -1.22
N GLU A 23 -3.41 9.05 -1.59
CA GLU A 23 -3.96 7.73 -1.92
C GLU A 23 -3.34 7.16 -3.20
N GLN A 24 -3.19 8.01 -4.22
CA GLN A 24 -2.53 7.66 -5.48
C GLN A 24 -1.06 7.30 -5.24
N GLN A 25 -0.38 8.05 -4.37
CA GLN A 25 1.02 7.79 -4.01
C GLN A 25 1.18 6.47 -3.25
N VAL A 26 0.24 6.12 -2.36
CA VAL A 26 0.22 4.82 -1.68
C VAL A 26 -0.02 3.69 -2.68
N PHE A 27 -0.97 3.86 -3.61
CA PHE A 27 -1.17 2.89 -4.69
C PHE A 27 0.08 2.70 -5.53
N ASP A 28 0.66 3.79 -6.03
CA ASP A 28 1.84 3.75 -6.88
C ASP A 28 3.01 3.09 -6.14
N THR A 29 3.16 3.36 -4.85
CA THR A 29 4.19 2.74 -4.00
C THR A 29 3.91 1.24 -3.80
N VAL A 30 2.70 0.82 -3.46
CA VAL A 30 2.34 -0.61 -3.31
C VAL A 30 2.49 -1.36 -4.64
N CYS A 31 2.08 -0.75 -5.75
CA CYS A 31 2.28 -1.28 -7.10
C CYS A 31 3.76 -1.38 -7.48
N ALA A 32 4.57 -0.39 -7.10
CA ALA A 32 6.02 -0.43 -7.30
C ALA A 32 6.69 -1.50 -6.42
N CYS A 33 6.22 -1.68 -5.17
CA CYS A 33 6.69 -2.73 -4.26
C CYS A 33 6.50 -4.13 -4.83
N ARG A 34 5.44 -4.36 -5.62
CA ARG A 34 5.23 -5.62 -6.35
C ARG A 34 6.37 -5.91 -7.34
N GLY A 35 6.90 -4.88 -7.98
CA GLY A 35 7.93 -4.99 -9.01
C GLY A 35 9.36 -5.01 -8.45
N GLN A 36 9.58 -4.41 -7.28
CA GLN A 36 10.88 -4.36 -6.61
C GLN A 36 10.90 -5.37 -5.45
N SER A 37 11.40 -6.55 -5.76
CA SER A 37 11.25 -7.79 -4.99
C SER A 37 11.85 -7.85 -3.57
N TRP A 38 12.30 -6.75 -2.95
CA TRP A 38 12.98 -6.89 -1.65
C TRP A 38 13.00 -5.75 -0.63
N TRP A 39 12.57 -4.52 -0.90
CA TRP A 39 13.05 -3.40 -0.07
C TRP A 39 12.08 -2.29 0.36
N SER A 40 10.78 -2.58 0.48
CA SER A 40 9.85 -1.55 0.96
C SER A 40 8.88 -1.99 2.04
N CYS A 41 8.96 -3.21 2.56
CA CYS A 41 8.12 -3.62 3.66
C CYS A 41 8.84 -4.68 4.53
N PRO A 42 8.97 -4.48 5.85
CA PRO A 42 9.73 -5.38 6.73
C PRO A 42 9.18 -6.81 6.77
N SER A 43 7.89 -7.00 6.44
CA SER A 43 7.22 -8.30 6.37
C SER A 43 7.46 -9.06 5.05
N GLY A 44 7.88 -8.38 3.98
CA GLY A 44 8.06 -8.98 2.65
C GLY A 44 6.76 -9.39 1.93
N GLU A 45 5.59 -9.14 2.53
CA GLU A 45 4.29 -9.57 1.98
C GLU A 45 3.97 -8.94 0.61
N CYS A 46 4.55 -7.77 0.32
CA CYS A 46 4.39 -7.10 -0.97
C CYS A 46 4.82 -7.98 -2.17
N SER A 47 5.76 -8.90 -1.96
CA SER A 47 6.26 -9.81 -3.01
C SER A 47 5.22 -10.83 -3.47
N LYS A 48 4.28 -11.20 -2.58
CA LYS A 48 3.21 -12.16 -2.82
C LYS A 48 2.03 -11.56 -3.58
N ILE A 49 1.99 -10.24 -3.76
CA ILE A 49 0.93 -9.56 -4.51
C ILE A 49 1.14 -9.86 -6.01
N GLY A 50 0.13 -10.47 -6.64
CA GLY A 50 0.10 -10.76 -8.07
C GLY A 50 -0.56 -9.63 -8.86
N ALA A 51 -1.74 -9.19 -8.42
CA ALA A 51 -2.49 -8.08 -9.01
C ALA A 51 -2.78 -7.02 -7.95
N CYS A 52 -2.77 -5.76 -8.37
CA CYS A 52 -3.07 -4.60 -7.54
C CYS A 52 -3.94 -3.66 -8.37
N ASP A 53 -5.17 -3.48 -7.93
CA ASP A 53 -6.18 -2.65 -8.57
C ASP A 53 -6.59 -1.53 -7.62
N THR A 54 -6.99 -0.39 -8.17
CA THR A 54 -7.57 0.70 -7.38
C THR A 54 -8.97 1.03 -7.85
N ARG A 55 -9.84 1.28 -6.88
CA ARG A 55 -11.17 1.76 -7.10
C ARG A 55 -11.46 2.91 -6.15
N ARG A 56 -12.14 3.94 -6.67
CA ARG A 56 -12.69 5.00 -5.83
C ARG A 56 -14.07 4.58 -5.34
N ASP A 57 -14.29 4.60 -4.03
CA ASP A 57 -15.56 4.34 -3.35
C ASP A 57 -15.99 5.59 -2.58
N GLY A 58 -16.70 6.49 -3.28
CA GLY A 58 -17.07 7.79 -2.73
C GLY A 58 -15.84 8.62 -2.34
N ASP A 59 -15.73 8.94 -1.04
CA ASP A 59 -14.63 9.69 -0.45
C ASP A 59 -13.46 8.80 0.03
N ALA A 60 -13.51 7.50 -0.24
CA ALA A 60 -12.46 6.55 0.09
C ALA A 60 -11.82 5.98 -1.18
N THR A 61 -10.55 5.63 -1.07
CA THR A 61 -9.86 4.81 -2.07
C THR A 61 -9.75 3.39 -1.57
N VAL A 62 -10.20 2.45 -2.39
CA VAL A 62 -10.12 1.00 -2.13
C VAL A 62 -9.05 0.41 -3.02
N LEU A 63 -8.06 -0.21 -2.41
CA LEU A 63 -7.01 -0.99 -3.05
C LEU A 63 -7.40 -2.46 -3.01
N ALA A 64 -7.51 -3.08 -4.17
CA ALA A 64 -7.79 -4.48 -4.35
C ALA A 64 -6.46 -5.23 -4.56
N LEU A 65 -6.06 -6.06 -3.61
CA LEU A 65 -4.79 -6.80 -3.64
C LEU A 65 -5.05 -8.29 -3.76
N THR A 66 -4.64 -8.85 -4.89
CA THR A 66 -4.77 -10.29 -5.16
C THR A 66 -3.43 -10.97 -4.99
N PRO A 67 -3.32 -12.07 -4.21
CA PRO A 67 -2.10 -12.88 -4.14
C PRO A 67 -1.73 -13.47 -5.51
N ARG A 68 -0.45 -13.81 -5.67
CA ARG A 68 0.01 -14.67 -6.76
C ARG A 68 -0.64 -16.07 -6.64
N PRO A 69 -0.83 -16.79 -7.76
CA PRO A 69 -1.37 -18.14 -7.71
C PRO A 69 -0.56 -19.05 -6.78
N GLY A 70 -1.22 -19.67 -5.80
CA GLY A 70 -0.58 -20.55 -4.80
C GLY A 70 0.01 -19.83 -3.59
N GLU A 71 -0.01 -18.51 -3.56
CA GLU A 71 0.39 -17.70 -2.40
C GLU A 71 -0.83 -17.23 -1.60
N SER A 72 -0.60 -16.81 -0.36
CA SER A 72 -1.62 -16.21 0.49
C SER A 72 -1.11 -14.90 1.08
N LEU A 73 -1.91 -13.84 1.00
CA LEU A 73 -1.57 -12.57 1.66
C LEU A 73 -1.93 -12.64 3.14
N SER A 74 -1.01 -12.21 4.00
CA SER A 74 -1.27 -11.98 5.42
C SER A 74 -1.83 -10.59 5.64
N VAL A 75 -2.94 -10.49 6.39
CA VAL A 75 -3.51 -9.18 6.79
C VAL A 75 -2.51 -8.41 7.63
N THR A 76 -1.93 -9.06 8.65
CA THR A 76 -0.95 -8.43 9.55
C THR A 76 0.31 -7.99 8.80
N GLY A 77 0.84 -8.85 7.94
CA GLY A 77 2.05 -8.50 7.20
C GLY A 77 1.80 -7.38 6.19
N LEU A 78 0.63 -7.34 5.55
CA LEU A 78 0.21 -6.24 4.68
C LEU A 78 -0.02 -4.94 5.47
N GLU A 79 -0.58 -5.02 6.67
CA GLU A 79 -0.77 -3.88 7.56
C GLU A 79 0.58 -3.23 7.93
N GLU A 80 1.62 -4.03 8.19
CA GLU A 80 2.99 -3.54 8.39
C GLU A 80 3.56 -2.86 7.14
N CYS A 81 3.35 -3.45 5.95
CA CYS A 81 3.75 -2.82 4.68
C CYS A 81 3.11 -1.45 4.51
N LEU A 82 1.79 -1.38 4.70
CA LEU A 82 1.01 -0.17 4.52
C LEU A 82 1.40 0.89 5.53
N ARG A 83 1.61 0.54 6.80
CA ARG A 83 2.12 1.49 7.80
C ARG A 83 3.46 2.08 7.39
N TYR A 84 4.39 1.26 6.94
CA TYR A 84 5.70 1.75 6.47
C TYR A 84 5.56 2.68 5.26
N VAL A 85 4.80 2.27 4.23
CA VAL A 85 4.57 3.09 3.03
C VAL A 85 3.85 4.39 3.34
N LEU A 86 2.87 4.37 4.25
CA LEU A 86 2.15 5.56 4.70
C LEU A 86 3.05 6.49 5.52
N ASP A 87 3.94 5.94 6.35
CA ASP A 87 4.93 6.72 7.11
C ASP A 87 5.94 7.38 6.17
N GLU A 88 6.47 6.66 5.17
CA GLU A 88 7.35 7.21 4.13
C GLU A 88 6.64 8.27 3.25
N ALA A 89 5.39 8.02 2.86
CA ALA A 89 4.57 8.99 2.11
C ALA A 89 4.19 10.22 2.96
N ALA A 90 4.06 10.06 4.28
CA ALA A 90 3.87 11.18 5.20
C ALA A 90 5.17 11.94 5.46
N GLY A 91 6.30 11.23 5.55
CA GLY A 91 7.65 11.77 5.76
C GLY A 91 8.19 12.52 4.55
N THR A 92 7.76 12.17 3.34
CA THR A 92 8.05 12.95 2.12
C THR A 92 7.35 14.32 2.07
N ARG A 93 6.51 14.66 3.05
CA ARG A 93 6.08 16.06 3.29
C ARG A 93 7.04 16.87 4.19
N THR A 94 8.13 16.26 4.65
CA THR A 94 9.16 16.91 5.48
C THR A 94 10.57 16.60 4.95
N GLY A 95 10.72 16.44 3.64
CA GLY A 95 11.97 16.02 3.01
C GLY A 95 12.34 16.75 1.72
N ASP A 96 11.72 17.89 1.44
CA ASP A 96 12.19 18.85 0.43
C ASP A 96 12.57 20.16 1.16
N ASP A 97 13.56 20.05 2.05
CA ASP A 97 14.47 21.14 2.38
C ASP A 97 15.89 20.56 2.38
N VAL A 98 16.46 20.46 1.17
CA VAL A 98 17.90 20.43 1.00
C VAL A 98 18.31 21.88 0.71
N PRO A 99 18.84 22.64 1.68
CA PRO A 99 19.57 23.85 1.34
C PRO A 99 20.89 23.40 0.71
N GLY A 100 21.05 23.79 -0.55
CA GLY A 100 22.19 23.39 -1.37
C GLY A 100 23.54 23.84 -0.83
N ARG A 101 24.54 23.07 -1.30
CA ARG A 101 25.91 23.46 -1.63
C ARG A 101 26.82 24.03 -0.54
#